data_AF-A0A8T0F891-F1
#
_entry.id   AF-A0A8T0F891-F1
#
_cell.length_a   1.000
_cell.length_b   1.000
_cell.length_c   1.000
_cell.angle_alpha   90.00
_cell.angle_beta   90.00
_cell.angle_gamma   90.00
#
_symmetry.space_group_name_H-M   'P 1'
#
loop_
_entity.id
_entity.type
_entity.pdbx_description
1 polymer ?
#
loop_
_entity_poly.entity_id
_entity_poly.type
_entity_poly.pdbx_seq_one_letter_code
_entity_poly.pdbx_strand_id
1 'polypeptide(L)'
;MADADFEEQLKLEELERKKKELSEEGISDPYTYVDPKDGTVYEWDVQKQAYFPKIDDDFIAKYQSNYNYQGWFEVDDAHNTNVYVTGLPQDITEQEFADLMGKCGLVMKDPATMKYRVKLYRENGQLKGDGLCCYIKIESVSLALDILDGYVYKGKTLHVERAKFQLKGQYDPSKKPKKMKPKEKEKMKKKREKVVLGFENPW
;
A
#
# COMPACT_ATOMS: atom_id res chain seq x y z
N MET A 1 16.04 -12.90 48.21
CA MET A 1 15.78 -12.47 46.81
C MET A 1 14.52 -13.16 46.27
N ALA A 2 13.47 -13.34 47.09
CA ALA A 2 12.23 -14.03 46.74
C ALA A 2 10.95 -13.23 47.11
N ASP A 3 11.07 -12.16 47.90
CA ASP A 3 9.90 -11.41 48.41
C ASP A 3 9.37 -10.33 47.46
N ALA A 4 10.21 -9.77 46.58
CA ALA A 4 9.79 -8.70 45.67
C ALA A 4 8.88 -9.21 44.54
N ASP A 5 9.13 -10.43 44.06
CA ASP A 5 8.39 -11.06 42.96
C ASP A 5 6.98 -11.51 43.42
N PHE A 6 6.87 -11.96 44.68
CA PHE A 6 5.60 -12.36 45.29
C PHE A 6 4.69 -11.16 45.57
N GLU A 7 5.24 -10.06 46.08
CA GLU A 7 4.47 -8.81 46.25
C GLU A 7 4.01 -8.21 44.92
N GLU A 8 4.81 -8.35 43.86
CA GLU A 8 4.45 -7.89 42.52
C GLU A 8 3.35 -8.76 41.91
N GLN A 9 3.42 -10.09 42.07
CA GLN A 9 2.35 -11.01 41.69
C GLN A 9 1.04 -10.71 42.43
N LEU A 10 1.10 -10.46 43.75
CA LEU A 10 -0.09 -10.15 44.54
C LEU A 10 -0.73 -8.82 44.10
N LYS A 11 0.08 -7.81 43.78
CA LYS A 11 -0.41 -6.53 43.25
C LYS A 11 -1.00 -6.67 41.86
N LEU A 12 -0.41 -7.47 40.98
CA LEU A 12 -0.97 -7.75 39.65
C LEU A 12 -2.31 -8.47 39.75
N GLU A 13 -2.42 -9.47 40.64
CA GLU A 13 -3.65 -10.24 40.82
C GLU A 13 -4.77 -9.39 41.46
N GLU A 14 -4.45 -8.51 42.41
CA GLU A 14 -5.41 -7.53 42.92
C GLU A 14 -5.87 -6.54 41.84
N LEU A 15 -4.97 -6.11 40.96
CA LEU A 15 -5.26 -5.16 39.89
C LEU A 15 -6.10 -5.80 38.78
N GLU A 16 -5.85 -7.07 38.45
CA GLU A 16 -6.68 -7.86 37.54
C GLU A 16 -8.06 -8.14 38.12
N ARG A 17 -8.14 -8.50 39.42
CA ARG A 17 -9.42 -8.69 40.12
C ARG A 17 -10.25 -7.40 40.08
N LYS A 18 -9.62 -6.26 40.36
CA LYS A 18 -10.26 -4.94 40.32
C LYS A 18 -10.67 -4.51 38.90
N LYS A 19 -9.86 -4.83 37.88
CA LYS A 19 -10.21 -4.62 36.45
C LYS A 19 -11.43 -5.43 36.04
N LYS A 20 -11.51 -6.68 36.50
CA LYS A 20 -12.61 -7.60 36.18
C LYS A 20 -13.91 -7.14 36.84
N GLU A 21 -13.84 -6.73 38.10
CA GLU A 21 -14.97 -6.19 38.87
C GLU A 21 -15.50 -4.88 38.25
N LEU A 22 -14.62 -3.96 37.83
CA LEU A 22 -15.04 -2.73 37.12
C LEU A 22 -15.67 -3.00 35.74
N SER A 23 -15.22 -4.06 35.04
CA SER A 23 -15.78 -4.43 33.74
C SER A 23 -17.19 -5.04 33.84
N GLU A 24 -17.54 -5.66 34.97
CA GLU A 24 -18.86 -6.26 35.22
C GLU A 24 -19.91 -5.23 35.69
N GLU A 25 -19.49 -4.13 36.33
CA GLU A 25 -20.38 -3.05 36.76
C GLU A 25 -20.69 -1.99 35.67
N GLY A 26 -20.14 -2.14 34.46
CA GLY A 26 -20.38 -1.22 33.35
C GLY A 26 -19.75 0.17 33.54
N ILE A 27 -18.83 0.30 34.50
CA ILE A 27 -18.11 1.54 34.81
C ILE A 27 -16.88 1.61 33.90
N SER A 28 -16.83 2.64 33.04
CA SER A 28 -15.74 2.84 32.09
C SER A 28 -14.37 2.91 32.77
N ASP A 29 -13.42 2.11 32.27
CA ASP A 29 -12.04 1.97 32.75
C ASP A 29 -11.41 3.31 33.23
N PRO A 30 -10.84 3.38 34.46
CA PRO A 30 -10.31 4.60 35.07
C PRO A 30 -9.07 5.19 34.39
N TYR A 31 -8.58 4.55 33.32
CA TYR A 31 -7.46 5.01 32.49
C TYR A 31 -7.90 5.53 31.11
N THR A 32 -9.20 5.76 30.95
CA THR A 32 -9.80 6.22 29.71
C THR A 32 -10.19 7.71 29.81
N TYR A 33 -9.68 8.53 28.90
CA TYR A 33 -10.03 9.95 28.78
C TYR A 33 -10.77 10.18 27.46
N VAL A 34 -11.93 10.86 27.49
CA VAL A 34 -12.67 11.22 26.26
C VAL A 34 -12.52 12.71 26.02
N ASP A 35 -11.99 13.11 24.87
CA ASP A 35 -11.86 14.53 24.53
C ASP A 35 -13.25 15.13 24.23
N PRO A 36 -13.67 16.19 24.93
CA PRO A 36 -14.98 16.79 24.76
C PRO A 36 -15.18 17.55 23.43
N LYS A 37 -14.13 17.79 22.65
CA LYS A 37 -14.23 18.52 21.37
C LYS A 37 -14.61 17.62 20.19
N ASP A 38 -14.12 16.39 20.16
CA ASP A 38 -14.31 15.48 19.04
C ASP A 38 -14.80 14.08 19.44
N GLY A 39 -14.87 13.80 20.74
CA GLY A 39 -15.31 12.51 21.27
C GLY A 39 -14.27 11.40 21.12
N THR A 40 -13.02 11.72 20.77
CA THR A 40 -11.95 10.72 20.70
C THR A 40 -11.63 10.21 22.09
N VAL A 41 -11.70 8.89 22.24
CA VAL A 41 -11.38 8.18 23.46
C VAL A 41 -9.87 7.89 23.48
N TYR A 42 -9.19 8.14 24.60
CA TYR A 42 -7.77 7.92 24.81
C TYR A 42 -7.59 6.95 25.97
N GLU A 43 -6.64 6.04 25.84
CA GLU A 43 -6.23 5.10 26.88
C GLU A 43 -4.81 5.47 27.35
N TRP A 44 -4.60 5.54 28.66
CA TRP A 44 -3.27 5.80 29.23
C TRP A 44 -2.40 4.55 29.16
N ASP A 45 -1.33 4.61 28.36
CA ASP A 45 -0.31 3.55 28.28
C ASP A 45 0.73 3.79 29.38
N VAL A 46 0.66 2.99 30.46
CA VAL A 46 1.53 3.11 31.65
C VAL A 46 3.00 2.90 31.30
N GLN A 47 3.32 2.05 30.31
CA GLN A 47 4.71 1.79 29.92
C GLN A 47 5.33 2.97 29.17
N LYS A 48 4.51 3.73 28.44
CA LYS A 48 4.96 4.87 27.63
C LYS A 48 4.70 6.22 28.28
N GLN A 49 4.05 6.24 29.45
CA GLN A 49 3.64 7.44 30.16
C GLN A 49 2.96 8.47 29.24
N ALA A 50 2.07 7.99 28.37
CA ALA A 50 1.38 8.83 27.39
C ALA A 50 -0.03 8.30 27.11
N TYR A 51 -0.95 9.23 26.82
CA TYR A 51 -2.29 8.92 26.32
C TYR A 51 -2.23 8.53 24.85
N PHE A 52 -2.72 7.34 24.50
CA PHE A 52 -2.88 6.89 23.13
C PHE A 52 -4.36 6.89 22.75
N PRO A 53 -4.74 7.43 21.59
CA PRO A 53 -6.12 7.36 21.13
C PRO A 53 -6.52 5.88 20.97
N LYS A 54 -7.64 5.51 21.57
CA LYS A 54 -8.27 4.21 21.45
C LYS A 54 -8.89 4.12 20.07
N ILE A 55 -8.13 3.54 19.14
CA ILE A 55 -8.56 3.36 17.76
C ILE A 55 -9.43 2.09 17.72
N ASP A 56 -10.69 2.22 18.14
CA ASP A 56 -11.70 1.16 17.99
C ASP A 56 -12.13 1.06 16.50
N ASP A 57 -12.62 -0.11 16.06
CA ASP A 57 -13.05 -0.32 14.66
C ASP A 57 -14.08 0.72 14.19
N ASP A 58 -14.90 1.25 15.10
CA ASP A 58 -15.86 2.34 14.85
C ASP A 58 -15.16 3.69 14.62
N PHE A 59 -14.09 4.00 15.37
CA PHE A 59 -13.26 5.19 15.14
C PHE A 59 -12.49 5.08 13.82
N ILE A 60 -11.98 3.89 13.50
CA ILE A 60 -11.40 3.59 12.18
C ILE A 60 -12.46 3.81 11.09
N ALA A 61 -13.68 3.31 11.28
CA ALA A 61 -14.76 3.44 10.30
C ALA A 61 -15.21 4.90 10.12
N LYS A 62 -15.34 5.67 11.21
CA LYS A 62 -15.72 7.09 11.19
C LYS A 62 -14.61 7.98 10.61
N TYR A 63 -13.35 7.74 10.97
CA TYR A 63 -12.20 8.43 10.37
C TYR A 63 -12.05 8.07 8.89
N GLN A 64 -12.29 6.81 8.51
CA GLN A 64 -12.37 6.39 7.11
C GLN A 64 -13.57 7.01 6.38
N SER A 65 -14.69 7.24 7.05
CA SER A 65 -15.87 7.90 6.48
C SER A 65 -15.63 9.40 6.25
N ASN A 66 -14.87 10.07 7.12
CA ASN A 66 -14.48 11.48 6.95
C ASN A 66 -13.28 11.66 6.01
N TYR A 67 -12.35 10.69 5.93
CA TYR A 67 -11.33 10.61 4.88
C TYR A 67 -11.92 9.94 3.64
N ASN A 68 -12.82 10.65 2.97
CA ASN A 68 -13.26 10.43 1.59
C ASN A 68 -13.08 8.99 1.07
N TYR A 69 -13.81 8.02 1.64
CA TYR A 69 -13.94 6.66 1.10
C TYR A 69 -14.80 6.62 -0.18
N GLN A 70 -14.93 7.75 -0.89
CA GLN A 70 -15.47 7.84 -2.25
C GLN A 70 -14.38 7.95 -3.33
N GLY A 71 -13.13 7.61 -3.03
CA GLY A 71 -12.06 7.55 -4.02
C GLY A 71 -11.68 6.12 -4.38
N TRP A 72 -12.46 5.46 -5.25
CA TRP A 72 -11.80 4.60 -6.24
C TRP A 72 -10.92 5.55 -7.06
N PHE A 73 -9.67 5.72 -6.60
CA PHE A 73 -8.80 6.83 -6.97
C PHE A 73 -8.78 7.01 -8.49
N GLU A 74 -9.42 8.08 -8.98
CA GLU A 74 -8.87 8.81 -10.10
C GLU A 74 -7.50 9.28 -9.60
N VAL A 75 -6.47 8.47 -9.84
CA VAL A 75 -5.10 8.92 -9.68
C VAL A 75 -4.96 10.01 -10.70
N ASP A 76 -4.88 11.25 -10.21
CA ASP A 76 -4.64 12.42 -11.05
C ASP A 76 -3.55 12.09 -12.08
N ASP A 77 -3.80 12.42 -13.35
CA ASP A 77 -2.95 12.03 -14.47
C ASP A 77 -1.50 12.53 -14.30
N ALA A 78 -1.28 13.59 -13.49
CA ALA A 78 0.04 14.10 -13.16
C ALA A 78 0.79 13.27 -12.10
N HIS A 79 0.15 12.28 -11.49
CA HIS A 79 0.73 11.39 -10.47
C HIS A 79 0.67 9.92 -10.86
N ASN A 80 -0.03 9.59 -11.95
CA ASN A 80 -0.19 8.23 -12.41
C ASN A 80 1.08 7.71 -13.10
N THR A 81 1.84 6.86 -12.39
CA THR A 81 3.05 6.24 -12.94
C THR A 81 2.77 4.96 -13.75
N ASN A 82 1.51 4.67 -14.06
CA ASN A 82 1.11 3.48 -14.80
C ASN A 82 0.76 3.82 -16.26
N VAL A 83 1.29 3.01 -17.16
CA VAL A 83 1.13 3.15 -18.60
C VAL A 83 0.47 1.89 -19.14
N TYR A 84 -0.54 2.08 -19.97
CA TYR A 84 -1.18 1.02 -20.73
C TYR A 84 -0.66 1.05 -22.16
N VAL A 85 -0.30 -0.13 -22.66
CA VAL A 85 0.31 -0.29 -23.99
C VAL A 85 -0.52 -1.30 -24.77
N THR A 86 -0.89 -0.95 -25.98
CA THR A 86 -1.62 -1.80 -26.92
C THR A 86 -0.82 -2.00 -28.21
N GLY A 87 -1.25 -2.95 -29.04
CA GLY A 87 -0.55 -3.27 -30.30
C GLY A 87 0.68 -4.17 -30.12
N LEU A 88 0.83 -4.80 -28.95
CA LEU A 88 1.95 -5.69 -28.67
C LEU A 88 1.92 -6.96 -29.55
N PRO A 89 3.08 -7.51 -29.92
CA PRO A 89 3.16 -8.80 -30.61
C PRO A 89 2.65 -9.93 -29.70
N GLN A 90 2.05 -10.97 -30.31
CA GLN A 90 1.41 -12.07 -29.56
C GLN A 90 2.41 -13.07 -28.96
N ASP A 91 3.69 -12.96 -29.35
CA ASP A 91 4.82 -13.72 -28.83
C ASP A 91 5.63 -12.94 -27.77
N ILE A 92 5.23 -11.71 -27.41
CA ILE A 92 6.03 -10.88 -26.50
C ILE A 92 6.14 -11.49 -25.11
N THR A 93 7.35 -11.51 -24.57
CA THR A 93 7.61 -11.93 -23.18
C THR A 93 7.54 -10.76 -22.21
N GLU A 94 7.29 -11.03 -20.93
CA GLU A 94 7.32 -9.99 -19.88
C GLU A 94 8.68 -9.30 -19.80
N GLN A 95 9.77 -10.04 -20.07
CA GLN A 95 11.13 -9.52 -20.08
C GLN A 95 11.36 -8.57 -21.25
N GLU A 96 11.02 -8.99 -22.49
CA GLU A 96 11.12 -8.11 -23.67
C GLU A 96 10.29 -6.84 -23.51
N PHE A 97 9.10 -6.96 -22.93
CA PHE A 97 8.24 -5.81 -22.66
C PHE A 97 8.87 -4.87 -21.62
N ALA A 98 9.45 -5.41 -20.54
CA ALA A 98 10.15 -4.61 -19.55
C ALA A 98 11.38 -3.91 -20.14
N ASP A 99 12.14 -4.58 -21.00
CA ASP A 99 13.32 -4.03 -21.66
C ASP A 99 12.95 -2.93 -22.67
N LEU A 100 11.82 -3.10 -23.39
CA LEU A 100 11.28 -2.06 -24.27
C LEU A 100 10.86 -0.82 -23.47
N MET A 101 10.08 -1.00 -22.41
CA MET A 101 9.61 0.09 -21.55
C MET A 101 10.75 0.75 -20.76
N GLY A 102 11.81 -0.02 -20.46
CA GLY A 102 13.03 0.43 -19.78
C GLY A 102 13.80 1.51 -20.55
N LYS A 103 13.63 1.60 -21.87
CA LYS A 103 14.25 2.64 -22.71
C LYS A 103 13.76 4.04 -22.38
N CYS A 104 12.52 4.16 -21.90
CA CYS A 104 11.88 5.43 -21.56
C CYS A 104 11.92 5.72 -20.05
N GLY A 105 12.51 4.85 -19.24
CA GLY A 105 12.75 5.12 -17.83
C GLY A 105 12.79 3.88 -16.95
N LEU A 106 12.87 4.09 -15.63
CA LEU A 106 13.02 3.01 -14.67
C LEU A 106 11.67 2.30 -14.42
N VAL A 107 11.54 1.08 -14.93
CA VAL A 107 10.40 0.19 -14.64
C VAL A 107 10.49 -0.29 -13.19
N MET A 108 9.38 -0.21 -12.46
CA MET A 108 9.33 -0.61 -11.07
C MET A 108 9.55 -2.11 -10.94
N LYS A 109 10.50 -2.54 -10.11
CA LYS A 109 10.67 -3.93 -9.70
C LYS A 109 9.98 -4.16 -8.36
N ASP A 110 9.38 -5.33 -8.20
CA ASP A 110 8.89 -5.76 -6.90
C ASP A 110 10.09 -6.04 -5.97
N PRO A 111 10.17 -5.41 -4.78
CA PRO A 111 11.33 -5.47 -3.92
C PRO A 111 11.51 -6.83 -3.21
N ALA A 112 10.53 -7.73 -3.29
CA ALA A 112 10.60 -9.07 -2.73
C ALA A 112 10.99 -10.10 -3.80
N THR A 113 10.40 -10.01 -5.00
CA THR A 113 10.61 -10.99 -6.07
C THR A 113 11.63 -10.58 -7.12
N MET A 114 12.09 -9.32 -7.10
CA MET A 114 12.95 -8.70 -8.11
C MET A 114 12.35 -8.68 -9.54
N LYS A 115 11.10 -9.10 -9.70
CA LYS A 115 10.38 -9.12 -10.98
C LYS A 115 9.89 -7.73 -11.33
N TYR A 116 9.97 -7.35 -12.61
CA TYR A 116 9.37 -6.12 -13.10
C TYR A 116 7.85 -6.11 -12.88
N ARG A 117 7.31 -4.97 -12.44
CA ARG A 117 5.88 -4.71 -12.30
C ARG A 117 5.26 -4.38 -13.66
N VAL A 118 5.34 -5.37 -14.54
CA VAL A 118 4.65 -5.41 -15.82
C VAL A 118 3.56 -6.48 -15.78
N LYS A 119 2.47 -6.26 -16.50
CA LYS A 119 1.36 -7.20 -16.60
C LYS A 119 0.91 -7.29 -18.04
N LEU A 120 1.11 -8.43 -18.68
CA LEU A 120 0.59 -8.71 -20.01
C LEU A 120 -0.80 -9.34 -19.91
N TYR A 121 -1.76 -8.85 -20.68
CA TYR A 121 -3.12 -9.37 -20.69
C TYR A 121 -3.25 -10.54 -21.67
N ARG A 122 -3.98 -11.57 -21.25
CA ARG A 122 -4.21 -12.81 -21.99
C ARG A 122 -5.71 -13.00 -22.19
N GLU A 123 -6.10 -13.39 -23.39
CA GLU A 123 -7.45 -13.79 -23.74
C GLU A 123 -7.39 -15.22 -24.29
N ASN A 124 -8.18 -16.13 -23.71
CA ASN A 124 -8.22 -17.54 -24.11
C ASN A 124 -6.85 -18.25 -24.15
N GLY A 125 -5.95 -17.87 -23.23
CA GLY A 125 -4.59 -18.44 -23.14
C GLY A 125 -3.55 -17.79 -24.06
N GLN A 126 -3.98 -17.01 -25.06
CA GLN A 126 -3.10 -16.26 -25.95
C GLN A 126 -2.91 -14.82 -25.45
N LEU A 127 -1.78 -14.19 -25.78
CA LEU A 127 -1.59 -12.76 -25.49
C LEU A 127 -2.59 -11.94 -26.32
N LYS A 128 -3.38 -11.11 -25.65
CA LYS A 128 -4.34 -10.21 -26.30
C LYS A 128 -3.62 -9.10 -27.10
N GLY A 129 -2.36 -8.83 -26.76
CA GLY A 129 -1.56 -7.78 -27.40
C GLY A 129 -1.63 -6.45 -26.65
N ASP A 130 -2.04 -6.47 -25.39
CA ASP A 130 -2.02 -5.32 -24.51
C ASP A 130 -1.38 -5.65 -23.15
N GLY A 131 -0.87 -4.62 -22.50
CA GLY A 131 -0.15 -4.74 -21.24
C GLY A 131 -0.16 -3.47 -20.42
N LEU A 132 0.16 -3.62 -19.14
CA LEU A 132 0.33 -2.54 -18.18
C LEU A 132 1.78 -2.52 -17.71
N CYS A 133 2.39 -1.35 -17.68
CA CYS A 133 3.71 -1.10 -17.13
C CYS A 133 3.63 -0.07 -16.00
N CYS A 134 4.33 -0.30 -14.89
CA CYS A 134 4.43 0.63 -13.79
C CYS A 134 5.85 1.21 -13.70
N TYR A 135 6.00 2.51 -13.89
CA TYR A 135 7.26 3.22 -13.72
C TYR A 135 7.50 3.64 -12.28
N ILE A 136 8.77 3.86 -11.94
CA ILE A 136 9.15 4.44 -10.64
C ILE A 136 8.85 5.95 -10.60
N LYS A 137 8.99 6.64 -11.74
CA LYS A 137 8.88 8.10 -11.88
C LYS A 137 7.77 8.47 -12.86
N ILE A 138 7.16 9.63 -12.65
CA ILE A 138 6.11 10.14 -13.53
C ILE A 138 6.68 10.67 -14.84
N GLU A 139 7.90 11.22 -14.81
CA GLU A 139 8.58 11.74 -15.99
C GLU A 139 8.82 10.64 -17.03
N SER A 140 9.04 9.40 -16.57
CA SER A 140 9.13 8.22 -17.43
C SER A 140 7.84 7.94 -18.20
N VAL A 141 6.67 8.29 -17.63
CA VAL A 141 5.37 8.11 -18.29
C VAL A 141 5.25 9.08 -19.46
N SER A 142 5.53 10.37 -19.23
CA SER A 142 5.51 11.37 -20.28
C SER A 142 6.47 10.99 -21.41
N LEU A 143 7.69 10.56 -21.07
CA LEU A 143 8.66 10.13 -22.07
C LEU A 143 8.20 8.89 -22.86
N ALA A 144 7.53 7.93 -22.20
CA ALA A 144 6.97 6.76 -22.87
C ALA A 144 5.86 7.13 -23.84
N LEU A 145 4.99 8.08 -23.49
CA LEU A 145 3.95 8.58 -24.39
C LEU A 145 4.57 9.25 -25.63
N ASP A 146 5.59 10.07 -25.46
CA ASP A 146 6.18 10.82 -26.57
C ASP A 146 7.02 9.94 -27.51
N ILE A 147 7.70 8.91 -26.99
CA ILE A 147 8.66 8.10 -27.77
C ILE A 147 8.06 6.77 -28.24
N LEU A 148 7.27 6.10 -27.40
CA LEU A 148 6.78 4.75 -27.70
C LEU A 148 5.41 4.75 -28.37
N ASP A 149 4.65 5.83 -28.29
CA ASP A 149 3.40 5.95 -29.03
C ASP A 149 3.68 6.06 -30.55
N GLY A 150 3.16 5.13 -31.33
CA GLY A 150 3.47 4.99 -32.75
C GLY A 150 4.75 4.20 -33.06
N TYR A 151 5.47 3.71 -32.05
CA TYR A 151 6.69 2.93 -32.28
C TYR A 151 6.38 1.57 -32.92
N VAL A 152 7.11 1.22 -33.99
CA VAL A 152 6.93 -0.07 -34.67
C VAL A 152 7.83 -1.13 -34.04
N TYR A 153 7.22 -2.13 -33.43
CA TYR A 153 7.89 -3.25 -32.79
C TYR A 153 7.41 -4.59 -33.36
N LYS A 154 8.34 -5.41 -33.88
CA LYS A 154 8.06 -6.70 -34.55
C LYS A 154 6.93 -6.60 -35.60
N GLY A 155 6.91 -5.51 -36.38
CA GLY A 155 5.90 -5.29 -37.43
C GLY A 155 4.52 -4.85 -36.94
N LYS A 156 4.36 -4.54 -35.65
CA LYS A 156 3.14 -3.92 -35.10
C LYS A 156 3.42 -2.53 -34.57
N THR A 157 2.48 -1.63 -34.77
CA THR A 157 2.52 -0.28 -34.21
C THR A 157 1.99 -0.30 -32.79
N LEU A 158 2.80 0.18 -31.85
CA LEU A 158 2.41 0.30 -30.46
C LEU A 158 1.62 1.57 -30.24
N HIS A 159 0.65 1.50 -29.34
CA HIS A 159 -0.06 2.67 -28.85
C HIS A 159 0.05 2.72 -27.33
N VAL A 160 0.42 3.89 -26.80
CA VAL A 160 0.76 4.08 -25.40
C VAL A 160 -0.13 5.16 -24.79
N GLU A 161 -0.78 4.84 -23.68
CA GLU A 161 -1.66 5.78 -22.98
C GLU A 161 -1.47 5.72 -21.45
N ARG A 162 -1.83 6.80 -20.77
CA ARG A 162 -1.90 6.79 -19.30
C ARG A 162 -2.97 5.78 -18.87
N ALA A 163 -2.61 4.86 -17.97
CA ALA A 163 -3.50 3.78 -17.61
C ALA A 163 -4.68 4.30 -16.78
N LYS A 164 -5.90 4.20 -17.32
CA LYS A 164 -7.13 4.54 -16.60
C LYS A 164 -7.69 3.30 -15.90
N PHE A 165 -7.62 3.28 -14.57
CA PHE A 165 -8.19 2.20 -13.78
C PHE A 165 -9.68 2.46 -13.55
N GLN A 166 -10.52 1.91 -14.41
CA GLN A 166 -11.94 1.80 -14.14
C GLN A 166 -12.20 0.51 -13.36
N LEU A 167 -12.96 0.60 -12.26
CA LEU A 167 -13.43 -0.57 -11.54
C LEU A 167 -14.29 -1.42 -12.48
N LYS A 168 -13.75 -2.53 -12.97
CA LYS A 168 -14.53 -3.52 -13.72
C LYS A 168 -15.03 -4.59 -12.75
N GLY A 169 -16.35 -4.59 -12.49
CA GLY A 169 -17.04 -5.61 -11.69
C GLY A 169 -17.45 -5.15 -10.28
N GLN A 170 -18.00 -6.09 -9.49
CA GLN A 170 -18.34 -5.87 -8.08
C GLN A 170 -17.07 -5.88 -7.21
N TYR A 171 -17.00 -4.93 -6.27
CA TYR A 171 -15.92 -4.81 -5.30
C TYR A 171 -15.85 -6.04 -4.38
N ASP A 172 -14.73 -6.76 -4.42
CA ASP A 172 -14.47 -7.92 -3.55
C ASP A 172 -13.51 -7.51 -2.41
N PRO A 173 -14.00 -7.35 -1.17
CA PRO A 173 -13.20 -6.91 -0.03
C PRO A 173 -12.09 -7.91 0.36
N SER A 174 -12.16 -9.17 -0.08
CA SER A 174 -11.13 -10.19 0.18
C SER A 174 -9.85 -9.96 -0.63
N LYS A 175 -9.96 -9.24 -1.76
CA LYS A 175 -8.83 -8.86 -2.60
C LYS A 175 -8.14 -7.58 -2.12
N LYS A 176 -8.60 -7.00 -1.00
CA LYS A 176 -7.97 -5.83 -0.38
C LYS A 176 -6.55 -6.20 0.05
N PRO A 177 -5.52 -5.48 -0.42
CA PRO A 177 -4.16 -5.73 0.05
C PRO A 177 -4.10 -5.53 1.57
N LYS A 178 -3.51 -6.48 2.28
CA LYS A 178 -3.28 -6.36 3.73
C LYS A 178 -2.50 -5.07 4.00
N LYS A 179 -2.94 -4.27 4.97
CA LYS A 179 -2.22 -3.05 5.37
C LYS A 179 -0.83 -3.44 5.84
N MET A 180 0.20 -2.92 5.17
CA MET A 180 1.59 -3.08 5.60
C MET A 180 1.85 -2.34 6.91
N LYS A 181 2.69 -2.90 7.79
CA LYS A 181 3.07 -2.24 9.04
C LYS A 181 3.87 -0.94 8.74
N PRO A 182 3.79 0.11 9.58
CA PRO A 182 4.48 1.39 9.34
C PRO A 182 5.99 1.25 9.09
N LYS A 183 6.67 0.40 9.88
CA LYS A 183 8.10 0.11 9.72
C LYS A 183 8.45 -0.49 8.35
N GLU A 184 7.58 -1.35 7.82
CA GLU A 184 7.78 -1.99 6.52
C GLU A 184 7.54 -0.99 5.37
N LYS A 185 6.56 -0.10 5.52
CA LYS A 185 6.27 0.97 4.56
C LYS A 185 7.45 1.95 4.43
N GLU A 186 8.06 2.34 5.56
CA GLU A 186 9.27 3.19 5.53
C GLU A 186 10.45 2.48 4.87
N LYS A 187 10.68 1.20 5.19
CA LYS A 187 11.74 0.40 4.58
C LYS A 187 11.55 0.27 3.06
N MET A 188 10.32 0.09 2.59
CA MET A 188 10.01 0.07 1.15
C MET A 188 10.24 1.44 0.48
N LYS A 189 9.87 2.54 1.16
CA LYS A 189 10.13 3.90 0.66
C LYS A 189 11.63 4.15 0.49
N LYS A 190 12.43 3.84 1.52
CA LYS A 190 13.90 3.95 1.48
C LYS A 190 14.52 3.09 0.38
N LYS A 191 14.04 1.85 0.19
CA LYS A 191 14.50 0.98 -0.92
C LYS A 191 14.19 1.60 -2.29
N ARG A 192 12.96 2.09 -2.50
CA ARG A 192 12.57 2.73 -3.77
C ARG A 192 13.40 3.98 -4.05
N GLU A 193 13.66 4.79 -3.03
CA GLU A 193 14.52 5.99 -3.13
C GLU A 193 15.97 5.63 -3.50
N LYS A 194 16.55 4.58 -2.89
CA LYS A 194 17.88 4.11 -3.26
C LYS A 194 17.97 3.67 -4.72
N VAL A 195 16.96 2.93 -5.21
CA VAL A 195 16.88 2.53 -6.62
C VAL A 195 16.79 3.74 -7.54
N VAL A 196 16.02 4.77 -7.16
CA VAL A 196 15.92 6.04 -7.92
C VAL A 196 17.26 6.78 -7.97
N LEU A 197 17.99 6.80 -6.86
CA LEU A 197 19.25 7.53 -6.73
C LEU A 197 20.46 6.75 -7.30
N GLY A 198 20.24 5.57 -7.90
CA GLY A 198 21.31 4.78 -8.50
C GLY A 198 22.23 4.07 -7.49
N PHE A 199 21.81 3.96 -6.22
CA PHE A 199 22.47 3.10 -5.23
C PHE A 199 22.00 1.66 -5.44
N GLU A 200 22.33 1.04 -6.57
CA GLU A 200 22.37 -0.42 -6.63
C GLU A 200 23.45 -0.87 -5.65
N ASN A 201 23.08 -1.65 -4.63
CA ASN A 201 24.07 -2.26 -3.75
C ASN A 201 24.89 -3.25 -4.62
N PRO A 202 26.19 -2.99 -4.87
CA PRO A 202 27.06 -4.12 -5.14
C PRO A 202 27.19 -4.87 -3.80
N TRP A 203 27.13 -6.20 -3.88
CA TRP A 203 27.25 -7.18 -2.77
C TRP A 203 25.96 -7.50 -2.00
#